data_AF-A0A935KCQ3-F1
#
_entry.id   AF-A0A935KCQ3-F1
#
_cell.length_a   1.000
_cell.length_b   1.000
_cell.length_c   1.000
_cell.angle_alpha   90.00
_cell.angle_beta   90.00
_cell.angle_gamma   90.00
#
_symmetry.space_group_name_H-M   'P 1'
#
loop_
_entity.id
_entity.type
_entity.pdbx_description
1 polymer ?
#
loop_
_entity_poly.entity_id
_entity_poly.type
_entity_poly.pdbx_seq_one_letter_code
_entity_poly.pdbx_strand_id
1 'polypeptide(L)' 'MSKLRKDFTEKEWKECCGSFCKDCKIANAYREKYGKREGEKKFTKDKKKK' A
#
# COMPACT_ATOMS: atom_id res chain seq x y z
N MET A 1 5.00 9.41 -6.37
CA MET A 1 4.88 8.00 -5.97
C MET A 1 5.76 7.81 -4.74
N SER A 2 5.28 7.12 -3.71
CA SER A 2 6.17 6.79 -2.59
C SER A 2 7.19 5.74 -3.02
N LYS A 3 8.38 5.74 -2.42
CA LYS A 3 9.42 4.72 -2.68
C LYS A 3 8.87 3.30 -2.51
N LEU A 4 8.08 3.10 -1.46
CA LEU A 4 7.35 1.86 -1.16
C LEU A 4 6.47 1.34 -2.30
N ARG A 5 5.90 2.20 -3.14
CA ARG A 5 5.09 1.72 -4.27
C ARG A 5 5.93 1.00 -5.32
N LYS A 6 7.18 1.43 -5.49
CA LYS A 6 8.11 0.85 -6.46
C LYS A 6 8.72 -0.47 -5.97
N ASP A 7 8.68 -0.73 -4.67
CA ASP A 7 9.11 -2.02 -4.08
C ASP A 7 8.17 -3.18 -4.43
N PHE A 8 6.90 -2.90 -4.79
CA PHE A 8 5.91 -3.93 -5.07
C PHE A 8 5.54 -3.99 -6.54
N THR A 9 5.33 -5.21 -7.03
CA THR A 9 4.92 -5.43 -8.42
C THR A 9 3.45 -5.14 -8.65
N GLU A 10 3.06 -4.90 -9.90
CA GLU A 10 1.65 -4.70 -10.24
C GLU A 10 0.73 -5.87 -9.85
N LYS A 11 1.25 -7.11 -9.90
CA LYS A 11 0.55 -8.32 -9.45
C LYS A 11 0.24 -8.23 -7.96
N GLU A 12 1.21 -7.89 -7.13
CA GLU A 12 0.99 -7.74 -5.69
C GLU A 12 -0.01 -6.64 -5.37
N TRP A 13 0.01 -5.55 -6.14
CA TRP A 13 -0.99 -4.48 -6.01
C TRP A 13 -2.40 -4.92 -6.43
N LYS A 14 -2.52 -5.87 -7.36
CA LYS A 14 -3.80 -6.48 -7.78
C LYS A 14 -4.29 -7.53 -6.77
N GLU A 15 -3.39 -8.35 -6.22
CA GLU A 15 -3.70 -9.33 -5.17
C GLU A 15 -4.07 -8.65 -3.84
N CYS A 16 -3.55 -7.44 -3.62
CA CYS A 16 -3.94 -6.62 -2.49
C CYS A 16 -5.42 -6.22 -2.56
N CYS A 17 -6.17 -6.49 -1.49
CA CYS A 17 -7.64 -6.42 -1.33
C CYS A 17 -8.37 -5.08 -1.65
N GLY A 18 -7.99 -4.29 -2.65
CA GLY A 18 -8.69 -3.02 -2.95
C GLY A 18 -8.38 -1.90 -1.96
N SER A 19 -8.22 -2.22 -0.68
CA SER A 19 -8.15 -1.30 0.45
C SER A 19 -6.93 -1.57 1.35
N PHE A 20 -6.75 -0.74 2.38
CA PHE A 20 -5.70 -0.89 3.39
C PHE A 20 -6.01 -2.06 4.35
N CYS A 21 -5.98 -3.27 3.82
CA CYS A 21 -6.37 -4.50 4.50
C CYS A 21 -5.19 -5.12 5.25
N LYS A 22 -5.45 -5.80 6.38
CA LYS A 22 -4.41 -6.48 7.16
C LYS A 22 -3.75 -7.65 6.41
N ASP A 23 -4.47 -8.30 5.50
CA ASP A 23 -3.95 -9.41 4.69
C ASP A 23 -3.04 -8.95 3.54
N CYS A 24 -3.07 -7.66 3.21
CA CYS A 24 -2.24 -7.17 2.13
C CYS A 24 -0.84 -6.80 2.64
N LYS A 25 0.17 -7.52 2.15
CA LYS A 25 1.60 -7.23 2.38
C LYS A 25 1.98 -5.77 2.10
N ILE A 26 1.41 -5.17 1.06
CA ILE A 26 1.63 -3.75 0.74
C ILE A 26 1.02 -2.86 1.82
N ALA A 27 -0.23 -3.10 2.22
CA ALA A 27 -0.87 -2.31 3.26
C ALA A 27 -0.15 -2.47 4.61
N ASN A 28 0.34 -3.66 4.95
CA ASN A 28 1.19 -3.84 6.14
C ASN A 28 2.51 -3.11 6.03
N ALA A 29 3.22 -3.15 4.90
CA ALA A 29 4.47 -2.42 4.73
C ALA A 29 4.26 -0.90 4.88
N TYR A 30 3.16 -0.37 4.35
CA TYR A 30 2.78 1.03 4.56
C TYR A 30 2.39 1.32 6.02
N ARG A 31 1.73 0.36 6.70
CA ARG A 31 1.40 0.46 8.13
C ARG A 31 2.64 0.44 9.01
N GLU A 32 3.61 -0.42 8.75
CA GLU A 32 4.85 -0.51 9.52
C GLU A 32 5.71 0.73 9.32
N LYS A 33 5.83 1.20 8.07
CA LYS A 33 6.71 2.33 7.77
C LYS A 33 6.14 3.70 8.17
N TYR A 34 4.82 3.86 8.10
CA TYR A 34 4.17 5.16 8.29
C TYR A 34 3.10 5.16 9.39
N GLY A 35 2.81 4.02 10.01
CA GLY A 35 1.70 3.90 10.96
C GLY A 35 0.34 3.73 10.27
N LYS A 36 -0.70 3.41 11.06
CA LYS A 36 -2.03 3.06 10.54
C LYS A 36 -2.68 4.19 9.72
N ARG A 37 -2.74 5.41 10.26
CA ARG A 37 -3.40 6.57 9.60
C ARG A 37 -2.63 7.10 8.38
N GLU A 38 -1.33 7.31 8.56
CA GLU A 38 -0.44 7.87 7.53
C GLU A 38 -0.18 6.85 6.42
N GLY A 39 0.00 5.57 6.79
CA GLY A 39 0.13 4.45 5.87
C GLY A 39 -1.10 4.25 4.99
N GLU A 40 -2.32 4.35 5.55
CA GLU A 40 -3.57 4.25 4.79
C GLU A 40 -3.71 5.39 3.76
N LYS A 41 -3.42 6.64 4.15
CA LYS A 41 -3.44 7.78 3.23
C LYS A 41 -2.44 7.60 2.10
N LYS A 42 -1.19 7.22 2.41
CA LYS A 42 -0.14 7.01 1.41
C LYS A 42 -0.45 5.83 0.50
N PHE A 43 -0.89 4.71 1.05
CA PHE A 43 -1.31 3.53 0.29
C PHE A 43 -2.43 3.87 -0.68
N THR A 44 -3.47 4.56 -0.22
CA THR A 44 -4.62 4.92 -1.06
C THR A 44 -4.22 5.90 -2.16
N LYS A 45 -3.37 6.88 -1.84
CA LYS A 45 -2.82 7.85 -2.81
C LYS A 45 -1.94 7.18 -3.87
N ASP A 46 -1.13 6.22 -3.46
CA ASP A 46 -0.30 5.42 -4.35
C ASP A 46 -1.14 4.45 -5.18
N LYS A 47 -2.19 3.85 -4.62
CA LYS A 47 -3.13 2.98 -5.35
C LYS A 47 -3.94 3.75 -6.40
N LYS A 48 -4.42 4.96 -6.08
CA LYS A 48 -5.16 5.84 -7.02
C LYS A 48 -4.31 6.34 -8.19
N LYS A 49 -2.99 6.36 -8.04
CA LYS A 49 -2.05 6.76 -9.11
C LYS A 49 -1.61 5.55 -9.96
N LYS A 50 -2.18 4.38 -9.76
CA LYS A 50 -1.94 3.16 -10.56
C LYS A 50 -3.00 3.08 -11.63
#